data_AF-A0A6G3WQR2-F1
#
_entry.id   AF-A0A6G3WQR2-F1
#
_cell.length_a   1.000
_cell.length_b   1.000
_cell.length_c   1.000
_cell.angle_alpha   90.00
_cell.angle_beta   90.00
_cell.angle_gamma   90.00
#
_symmetry.space_group_name_H-M   'P 1'
#
loop_
_entity.id
_entity.type
_entity.pdbx_description
1 polymer ?
#
loop_
_entity_poly.entity_id
_entity_poly.type
_entity_poly.pdbx_seq_one_letter_code
_entity_poly.pdbx_strand_id
1 'polypeptide(L)'
;KLDRMGERQAGRVTLRQGSLTYTDKRLAGYDAAVLSEVVEHLDLPRLPALEYAVFGAARPGTVLVTTPNVEYNVRWETLPAGHVRHGDHRF
;
A
#
# COMPACT_ATOMS: atom_id res chain seq x y z
N LYS A 1 15.52 -12.26 6.63
CA LYS A 1 14.39 -12.89 7.40
C LYS A 1 13.62 -13.88 6.52
N LEU A 2 13.47 -13.61 5.22
CA LEU A 2 12.97 -14.58 4.23
C LEU A 2 13.99 -15.67 3.91
N ASP A 3 15.28 -15.37 4.06
CA ASP A 3 16.43 -16.27 3.80
C ASP A 3 16.50 -17.47 4.77
N ARG A 4 15.64 -17.48 5.79
CA ARG A 4 15.51 -18.57 6.79
C ARG A 4 14.24 -19.40 6.58
N MET A 5 13.46 -19.13 5.53
CA MET A 5 12.27 -19.92 5.21
C MET A 5 12.67 -21.27 4.62
N GLY A 6 11.92 -22.32 4.94
CA GLY A 6 12.07 -23.61 4.26
C GLY A 6 11.74 -23.49 2.76
N GLU A 7 12.35 -24.34 1.93
CA GLU A 7 12.27 -24.25 0.46
C GLU A 7 10.83 -24.13 -0.08
N ARG A 8 9.89 -24.89 0.50
CA ARG A 8 8.46 -24.85 0.12
C ARG A 8 7.78 -23.50 0.38
N GLN A 9 8.20 -22.77 1.41
CA GLN A 9 7.66 -21.45 1.72
C GLN A 9 8.33 -20.38 0.86
N ALA A 10 9.66 -20.47 0.68
CA ALA A 10 10.41 -19.55 -0.17
C ALA A 10 9.91 -19.56 -1.62
N GLY A 11 9.57 -20.74 -2.17
CA GLY A 11 9.05 -20.88 -3.53
C GLY A 11 7.67 -20.24 -3.78
N ARG A 12 6.94 -19.85 -2.74
CA ARG A 12 5.60 -19.22 -2.83
C ARG A 12 5.64 -17.71 -2.68
N VAL A 13 6.78 -17.14 -2.31
CA VAL A 13 6.93 -15.71 -2.00
C VAL A 13 7.93 -15.11 -2.97
N THR A 14 7.52 -14.06 -3.67
CA THR A 14 8.41 -13.26 -4.51
C THR A 14 8.43 -11.84 -3.98
N LEU A 15 9.61 -11.35 -3.57
CA LEU A 15 9.81 -9.94 -3.30
C LEU A 15 10.25 -9.22 -4.56
N ARG A 16 9.73 -8.00 -4.72
CA ARG A 16 10.07 -7.12 -5.84
C ARG A 16 10.23 -5.71 -5.32
N GLN A 17 11.28 -5.04 -5.77
CA GLN A 17 11.40 -3.60 -5.60
C GLN A 17 10.64 -2.93 -6.75
N GLY A 18 9.79 -1.97 -6.42
CA GLY A 18 9.01 -1.20 -7.38
C GLY A 18 8.40 0.03 -6.72
N SER A 19 7.54 0.74 -7.46
CA SER A 19 6.73 1.83 -6.94
C SER A 19 5.31 1.70 -7.48
N LEU A 20 4.33 2.02 -6.63
CA LEU A 20 2.90 1.97 -6.97
C LEU A 20 2.48 3.06 -7.96
N THR A 21 3.35 4.02 -8.27
CA THR A 21 3.07 5.09 -9.25
C THR A 21 3.52 4.74 -10.67
N TYR A 22 4.06 3.53 -10.89
CA TYR A 22 4.48 3.05 -12.21
C TYR A 22 3.77 1.75 -12.53
N THR A 23 3.43 1.57 -13.81
CA THR A 23 2.87 0.30 -14.28
C THR A 23 3.94 -0.78 -14.31
N ASP A 24 3.66 -1.93 -13.71
CA ASP A 24 4.49 -3.12 -13.81
C ASP A 24 3.64 -4.28 -14.37
N LYS A 25 3.92 -4.67 -15.62
CA LYS A 25 3.20 -5.76 -16.31
C LYS A 25 3.24 -7.08 -15.54
N ARG A 26 4.24 -7.25 -14.68
CA ARG A 26 4.42 -8.47 -13.90
C ARG A 26 3.46 -8.56 -12.70
N LEU A 27 2.73 -7.48 -12.41
CA LEU A 27 1.65 -7.44 -11.42
C LEU A 27 0.28 -7.71 -12.05
N ALA A 28 0.19 -7.90 -13.36
CA ALA A 28 -1.04 -8.31 -14.02
C ALA A 28 -1.36 -9.79 -13.76
N GLY A 29 -2.66 -10.12 -13.71
CA GLY A 29 -3.13 -11.50 -13.61
C GLY A 29 -3.15 -12.09 -12.19
N TYR A 30 -2.90 -11.27 -11.16
CA TYR A 30 -3.16 -11.67 -9.78
C TYR A 30 -4.66 -11.60 -9.45
N ASP A 31 -5.14 -12.54 -8.64
CA ASP A 31 -6.54 -12.56 -8.20
C ASP A 31 -6.87 -11.39 -7.27
N ALA A 32 -5.92 -10.98 -6.43
CA ALA A 32 -6.11 -9.94 -5.43
C ALA A 32 -4.86 -9.07 -5.23
N ALA A 33 -5.08 -7.81 -4.85
CA ALA A 33 -4.06 -6.90 -4.34
C ALA A 33 -4.47 -6.31 -2.98
N VAL A 34 -3.49 -6.12 -2.11
CA VAL A 34 -3.67 -5.46 -0.81
C VAL A 34 -2.74 -4.25 -0.74
N LEU A 35 -3.33 -3.07 -0.60
CA LEU A 35 -2.67 -1.81 -0.36
C LEU A 35 -2.82 -1.50 1.13
N SER A 36 -1.95 -2.08 1.95
CA SER A 36 -2.02 -1.96 3.40
C SER A 36 -1.29 -0.70 3.87
N GLU A 37 -2.02 0.31 4.35
CA GLU A 37 -1.47 1.53 4.96
C GLU A 37 -0.34 2.14 4.09
N VAL A 38 -0.65 2.33 2.80
CA VAL A 38 0.33 2.83 1.81
C VAL A 38 -0.17 4.05 1.05
N VAL A 39 -1.49 4.24 0.96
CA VAL A 39 -2.07 5.33 0.17
C VAL A 39 -1.80 6.69 0.81
N GLU A 40 -1.77 6.75 2.14
CA GLU A 40 -1.46 7.94 2.93
C GLU A 40 -0.02 8.43 2.79
N HIS A 41 0.89 7.61 2.26
CA HIS A 41 2.28 7.99 2.03
C HIS A 41 2.52 8.64 0.65
N LEU A 42 1.48 8.73 -0.18
CA LEU A 42 1.56 9.31 -1.52
C LEU A 42 1.14 10.77 -1.51
N ASP A 43 1.94 11.61 -2.17
CA ASP A 43 1.53 12.98 -2.46
C ASP A 43 0.26 12.96 -3.31
N LEU A 44 -0.72 13.82 -3.01
CA LEU A 44 -2.02 13.86 -3.70
C LEU A 44 -1.93 13.82 -5.24
N PRO A 45 -0.99 14.53 -5.91
CA PRO A 45 -0.86 14.47 -7.37
C PRO A 45 -0.46 13.10 -7.93
N ARG A 46 0.01 12.17 -7.09
CA ARG A 46 0.42 10.81 -7.48
C ARG A 46 -0.71 9.79 -7.37
N LEU A 47 -1.82 10.13 -6.71
CA LEU A 47 -2.96 9.21 -6.57
C LEU A 47 -3.53 8.74 -7.92
N PRO A 48 -3.70 9.59 -8.96
CA PRO A 48 -4.16 9.11 -10.27
C PRO A 48 -3.20 8.08 -10.91
N ALA A 49 -1.90 8.21 -10.66
CA ALA A 49 -0.92 7.24 -11.17
C ALA A 49 -1.03 5.90 -10.44
N LEU A 50 -1.25 5.91 -9.12
CA LEU A 50 -1.55 4.70 -8.35
C LEU A 50 -2.84 4.05 -8.83
N GLU A 51 -3.90 4.85 -9.01
CA GLU A 51 -5.19 4.37 -9.48
C GLU A 51 -5.04 3.63 -10.82
N TYR A 52 -4.36 4.25 -11.78
CA TYR A 52 -4.10 3.62 -13.07
C TYR A 52 -3.22 2.37 -12.96
N ALA A 53 -2.16 2.40 -12.15
CA ALA A 53 -1.27 1.25 -11.99
C ALA A 53 -1.98 0.03 -11.40
N VAL A 54 -2.84 0.24 -10.39
CA VAL A 54 -3.55 -0.84 -9.68
C VAL A 54 -4.79 -1.28 -10.43
N PHE A 55 -5.71 -0.37 -10.74
CA PHE A 55 -7.03 -0.70 -11.29
C PHE A 55 -7.03 -0.79 -12.83
N GLY A 56 -6.14 -0.06 -13.50
CA GLY A 56 -6.00 -0.08 -14.96
C GLY A 56 -5.05 -1.17 -15.46
N ALA A 57 -3.79 -1.10 -15.04
CA ALA A 57 -2.72 -1.94 -15.58
C ALA A 57 -2.62 -3.34 -14.92
N ALA A 58 -2.58 -3.40 -13.58
CA ALA A 58 -2.53 -4.68 -12.87
C ALA A 58 -3.89 -5.39 -12.87
N ARG A 59 -4.97 -4.61 -12.65
CA ARG A 59 -6.38 -5.01 -12.74
C ARG A 59 -6.68 -6.35 -12.06
N PRO A 60 -6.39 -6.51 -10.76
CA PRO A 60 -6.73 -7.71 -10.02
C PRO A 60 -8.25 -7.83 -9.83
N GLY A 61 -8.73 -9.06 -9.58
CA GLY A 61 -10.15 -9.32 -9.34
C GLY A 61 -10.68 -8.76 -8.01
N THR A 62 -9.80 -8.49 -7.04
CA THR A 62 -10.14 -7.90 -5.74
C THR A 62 -9.05 -6.94 -5.28
N VAL A 63 -9.44 -5.80 -4.71
CA VAL A 63 -8.51 -4.85 -4.10
C VAL A 63 -8.97 -4.54 -2.68
N LEU A 64 -8.09 -4.75 -1.70
CA LEU A 64 -8.26 -4.29 -0.33
C LEU A 64 -7.35 -3.07 -0.11
N VAL A 65 -7.93 -1.96 0.33
CA VAL A 65 -7.18 -0.76 0.69
C VAL A 65 -7.44 -0.48 2.15
N THR A 66 -6.37 -0.21 2.90
CA THR A 66 -6.47 0.26 4.28
C THR A 66 -5.67 1.55 4.41
N THR A 67 -6.16 2.45 5.27
CA THR A 67 -5.52 3.71 5.59
C THR A 67 -5.98 4.16 6.98
N PRO A 68 -5.19 4.93 7.73
CA PRO A 68 -5.55 5.33 9.08
C PRO A 68 -6.80 6.22 9.08
N ASN A 69 -7.75 5.92 9.97
CA ASN A 69 -8.84 6.85 10.24
C ASN A 69 -8.35 8.00 11.14
N VAL A 70 -8.29 9.20 10.58
CA VAL A 70 -7.90 10.44 11.28
C VAL A 70 -8.87 10.80 12.41
N GLU A 71 -10.16 10.48 12.31
CA GLU A 71 -11.15 10.76 13.36
C GLU A 71 -10.84 10.00 14.64
N TYR A 72 -10.17 8.85 14.51
CA TYR A 72 -9.77 8.05 15.67
C TYR A 72 -8.60 8.69 16.44
N ASN A 73 -7.91 9.70 15.87
CA ASN A 73 -6.76 10.39 16.49
C ASN A 73 -7.10 10.99 17.87
N VAL A 74 -8.36 11.32 18.13
CA VAL A 74 -8.84 11.84 19.43
C VAL A 74 -8.53 10.92 20.61
N ARG A 75 -8.23 9.64 20.36
CA ARG A 75 -7.86 8.66 21.39
C ARG A 75 -6.40 8.74 21.83
N TRP A 76 -5.56 9.57 21.19
CA TRP A 76 -4.18 9.81 21.58
C TRP A 76 -4.08 11.05 22.45
N GLU A 77 -3.91 10.86 23.75
CA GLU A 77 -3.81 11.96 24.74
C GLU A 77 -2.67 12.94 24.44
N THR A 78 -1.60 12.47 23.79
CA THR A 78 -0.40 13.26 23.49
C THR A 78 -0.37 13.83 22.07
N LEU A 79 -1.42 13.63 21.27
CA LEU A 79 -1.48 14.10 19.89
C LEU A 79 -2.32 15.38 19.80
N PRO A 80 -1.71 16.54 19.44
CA PRO A 80 -2.47 17.77 19.27
C PRO A 80 -3.52 17.63 18.17
N ALA A 81 -4.69 18.24 18.36
CA ALA A 81 -5.77 18.21 17.38
C ALA A 81 -5.29 18.68 15.99
N GLY A 82 -5.77 18.02 14.93
CA GLY A 82 -5.41 18.34 13.55
C GLY A 82 -4.03 17.85 13.09
N HIS A 83 -3.29 17.09 13.92
CA HIS A 83 -2.01 16.51 13.53
C HIS A 83 -2.15 15.05 13.08
N VAL A 84 -1.35 14.69 12.08
CA VAL A 84 -1.15 13.29 11.67
C VAL A 84 -0.30 12.56 12.72
N ARG A 85 -0.57 11.26 12.91
CA ARG A 85 0.19 10.42 13.85
C ARG A 85 1.65 10.22 13.41
N HIS A 86 1.93 10.38 12.13
CA HIS A 86 3.23 10.12 11.52
C HIS A 86 3.56 11.19 10.47
N GLY A 87 4.78 11.73 10.50
CA GLY A 87 5.19 12.85 9.63
C GLY A 87 5.25 12.51 8.13
N ASP A 88 5.32 11.22 7.80
CA ASP A 88 5.31 10.74 6.41
C ASP A 88 3.90 10.57 5.82
N HIS A 89 2.83 10.87 6.57
CA HIS A 89 1.46 10.85 6.03
C HIS A 89 1.18 12.17 5.33
N ARG A 90 0.58 12.10 4.14
CA ARG A 90 0.29 13.23 3.25
C ARG A 90 -1.14 13.74 3.38
N PHE A 91 -2.02 12.96 3.98
CA PHE A 91 -3.40 13.29 4.28
C PHE A 91 -3.91 12.45 5.46
#